data_AF-A0A5K8AG93-F1
#
_entry.id   AF-A0A5K8AG93-F1
#
_cell.length_a   1.000
_cell.length_b   1.000
_cell.length_c   1.000
_cell.angle_alpha   90.00
_cell.angle_beta   90.00
_cell.angle_gamma   90.00
#
_symmetry.space_group_name_H-M   'P 1'
#
loop_
_entity.id
_entity.type
_entity.pdbx_description
1 polymer ?
#
loop_
_entity_poly.entity_id
_entity_poly.type
_entity_poly.pdbx_seq_one_letter_code
_entity_poly.pdbx_strand_id
1 'polypeptide(L)'
;MADLSVTFVGKKLRSPLGVASHAVLNPGVGDSKAETEHLKKYADIAVGYVHTPFICPEEEHPKDKPPAWKFMSIRSREPFAMEGLLVATEAARIMCRLNPGLSMIETLREELPEDVAVIANMIGPGADPEGWADHCEEAEDAGADIIEMNVSCPIPASEARSVMAYQCGEMTESAGCLLGDSPALLIPVVKAVVDRVNIPVGVKLTPETGFPRIIGMAEEIKKAGAKFITGINAPITCGPPDIYKGGQGKWPGLSANPICASLGPWDRFLLYRNLGVLSAFVPGIELTGVGGLVEPEHVVEAMMLGARICEFSSGLLWKGTKLIEESLTFLSNYMDQMGYKSVEEFIGLGVKYIQPVEELDWRNEDFLATVDDRLCTRCGRCANSICSARSIMQNPLRLVIDSRYCIGCGLCQAICPENAVSIVEQKHPVIGVSLEK
;
A
#
# COMPACT_ATOMS: atom_id res chain seq x y z
N MET A 1 19.08 -20.56 -11.50
CA MET A 1 17.82 -19.85 -11.31
C MET A 1 17.66 -19.62 -9.83
N ALA A 2 17.49 -18.37 -9.45
CA ALA A 2 17.15 -17.93 -8.10
C ALA A 2 15.93 -18.68 -7.53
N ASP A 3 15.97 -18.99 -6.23
CA ASP A 3 14.83 -19.54 -5.50
C ASP A 3 13.90 -18.40 -5.06
N LEU A 4 12.75 -18.29 -5.73
CA LEU A 4 11.73 -17.29 -5.40
C LEU A 4 10.89 -17.69 -4.18
N SER A 5 11.02 -18.91 -3.64
CA SER A 5 10.22 -19.32 -2.50
C SER A 5 10.55 -18.51 -1.24
N VAL A 6 9.54 -18.29 -0.40
CA VAL A 6 9.65 -17.57 0.87
C VAL A 6 8.90 -18.33 1.95
N THR A 7 9.38 -18.29 3.19
CA THR A 7 8.59 -18.78 4.33
C THR A 7 7.84 -17.60 4.93
N PHE A 8 6.53 -17.63 4.98
CA PHE A 8 5.71 -16.60 5.60
C PHE A 8 4.86 -17.23 6.70
N VAL A 9 4.98 -16.71 7.93
CA VAL A 9 4.28 -17.17 9.14
C VAL A 9 4.32 -18.70 9.33
N GLY A 10 5.46 -19.31 9.00
CA GLY A 10 5.68 -20.75 9.12
C GLY A 10 5.24 -21.58 7.91
N LYS A 11 4.64 -20.99 6.88
CA LYS A 11 4.26 -21.65 5.63
C LYS A 11 5.24 -21.34 4.51
N LYS A 12 5.66 -22.35 3.75
CA LYS A 12 6.50 -22.17 2.57
C LYS A 12 5.63 -21.84 1.36
N LEU A 13 5.86 -20.69 0.75
CA LEU A 13 5.15 -20.22 -0.45
C LEU A 13 6.10 -20.28 -1.65
N ARG A 14 5.57 -20.63 -2.82
CA ARG A 14 6.37 -20.72 -4.06
C ARG A 14 6.94 -19.38 -4.56
N SER A 15 6.33 -18.26 -4.19
CA SER A 15 6.80 -16.91 -4.47
C SER A 15 6.33 -15.94 -3.38
N PRO A 16 6.94 -14.76 -3.22
CA PRO A 16 6.50 -13.78 -2.23
C PRO A 16 5.31 -12.94 -2.73
N LEU A 17 4.81 -13.19 -3.94
CA LEU A 17 3.85 -12.34 -4.61
C LEU A 17 2.44 -12.92 -4.54
N GLY A 18 1.46 -12.06 -4.35
CA GLY A 18 0.06 -12.39 -4.44
C GLY A 18 -0.78 -11.19 -4.82
N VAL A 19 -2.10 -11.38 -4.77
CA VAL A 19 -3.07 -10.33 -5.06
C VAL A 19 -3.74 -9.91 -3.76
N ALA A 20 -3.91 -8.61 -3.58
CA ALA A 20 -4.56 -8.07 -2.40
C ALA A 20 -6.03 -8.48 -2.39
N SER A 21 -6.64 -8.64 -1.22
CA SER A 21 -8.09 -8.83 -1.13
C SER A 21 -8.85 -7.71 -1.83
N HIS A 22 -9.75 -8.05 -2.75
CA HIS A 22 -10.53 -7.10 -3.53
C HIS A 22 -11.88 -7.70 -3.93
N ALA A 23 -12.93 -6.88 -3.94
CA ALA A 23 -14.28 -7.26 -4.40
C ALA A 23 -14.59 -6.57 -5.73
N VAL A 24 -13.76 -6.82 -6.75
CA VAL A 24 -13.92 -6.22 -8.09
C VAL A 24 -14.83 -7.07 -8.97
N LEU A 25 -14.87 -8.38 -8.70
CA LEU A 25 -15.94 -9.24 -9.21
C LEU A 25 -17.15 -9.08 -8.34
N ASN A 26 -18.32 -9.18 -8.96
CA ASN A 26 -19.64 -9.05 -8.36
C ASN A 26 -19.93 -10.27 -7.47
N PRO A 27 -19.65 -10.25 -6.16
CA PRO A 27 -19.86 -11.42 -5.30
C PRO A 27 -21.35 -11.53 -4.93
N GLY A 28 -22.10 -10.44 -5.13
CA GLY A 28 -23.46 -10.23 -4.65
C GLY A 28 -24.57 -10.57 -5.64
N VAL A 29 -24.26 -11.14 -6.82
CA VAL A 29 -25.27 -11.68 -7.76
C VAL A 29 -25.17 -13.21 -7.84
N GLY A 30 -24.58 -13.87 -6.84
CA GLY A 30 -24.83 -15.29 -6.55
C GLY A 30 -24.03 -16.31 -7.36
N ASP A 31 -22.79 -15.99 -7.75
CA ASP A 31 -21.90 -16.97 -8.40
C ASP A 31 -20.52 -17.01 -7.72
N SER A 32 -20.48 -17.56 -6.51
CA SER A 32 -19.23 -17.84 -5.79
C SER A 32 -18.26 -18.65 -6.65
N LYS A 33 -18.76 -19.51 -7.54
CA LYS A 33 -17.93 -20.30 -8.46
C LYS A 33 -17.19 -19.41 -9.45
N ALA A 34 -17.84 -18.42 -10.05
CA ALA A 34 -17.16 -17.51 -10.98
C ALA A 34 -16.02 -16.73 -10.31
N GLU A 35 -16.19 -16.35 -9.05
CA GLU A 35 -15.15 -15.69 -8.27
C GLU A 35 -14.03 -16.65 -7.88
N THR A 36 -14.35 -17.87 -7.43
CA THR A 36 -13.36 -18.94 -7.20
C THR A 36 -12.54 -19.21 -8.47
N GLU A 37 -13.19 -19.37 -9.63
CA GLU A 37 -12.53 -19.56 -10.93
C GLU A 37 -11.66 -18.37 -11.32
N HIS A 38 -11.99 -17.16 -10.89
CA HIS A 38 -11.14 -16.00 -11.10
C HIS A 38 -9.90 -16.02 -10.21
N LEU A 39 -10.07 -16.32 -8.92
CA LEU A 39 -8.95 -16.40 -7.97
C LEU A 39 -7.96 -17.52 -8.35
N LYS A 40 -8.47 -18.66 -8.83
CA LYS A 40 -7.66 -19.77 -9.36
C LYS A 40 -6.73 -19.34 -10.50
N LYS A 41 -7.15 -18.41 -11.36
CA LYS A 41 -6.29 -17.90 -12.44
C LYS A 41 -5.05 -17.19 -11.92
N TYR A 42 -5.05 -16.67 -10.69
CA TYR A 42 -3.84 -16.12 -10.10
C TYR A 42 -2.84 -17.23 -9.74
N ALA A 43 -3.32 -18.39 -9.26
CA ALA A 43 -2.47 -19.54 -8.95
C ALA A 43 -1.72 -20.08 -10.18
N ASP A 44 -2.30 -19.96 -11.37
CA ASP A 44 -1.66 -20.30 -12.64
C ASP A 44 -0.46 -19.38 -12.97
N ILE A 45 -0.39 -18.20 -12.36
CA ILE A 45 0.65 -17.16 -12.58
C ILE A 45 1.78 -17.30 -11.54
N ALA A 46 1.88 -18.46 -10.88
CA ALA A 46 2.92 -18.76 -9.88
C ALA A 46 2.96 -17.79 -8.68
N VAL A 47 1.82 -17.19 -8.32
CA VAL A 47 1.66 -16.51 -7.02
C VAL A 47 1.85 -17.51 -5.87
N GLY A 48 2.33 -17.02 -4.73
CA GLY A 48 2.52 -17.82 -3.53
C GLY A 48 1.23 -18.06 -2.73
N TYR A 49 0.21 -17.23 -2.97
CA TYR A 49 -1.03 -17.24 -2.22
C TYR A 49 -2.14 -16.51 -2.96
N VAL A 50 -3.38 -16.80 -2.58
CA VAL A 50 -4.58 -16.05 -3.00
C VAL A 50 -5.29 -15.51 -1.77
N HIS A 51 -5.77 -14.27 -1.87
CA HIS A 51 -6.70 -13.72 -0.87
C HIS A 51 -8.13 -13.99 -1.29
N THR A 52 -8.98 -14.35 -0.33
CA THR A 52 -10.42 -14.21 -0.51
C THR A 52 -10.78 -12.72 -0.61
N PRO A 53 -11.95 -12.37 -1.17
CA PRO A 53 -12.56 -11.07 -0.90
C PRO A 53 -12.79 -10.90 0.61
N PHE A 54 -13.04 -9.68 1.06
CA PHE A 54 -13.37 -9.42 2.46
C PHE A 54 -14.72 -10.05 2.83
N ILE A 55 -14.68 -11.13 3.62
CA ILE A 55 -15.85 -11.91 4.04
C ILE A 55 -16.43 -11.29 5.32
N CYS A 56 -17.69 -10.88 5.26
CA CYS A 56 -18.45 -10.33 6.38
C CYS A 56 -19.36 -11.41 7.02
N PRO A 57 -19.76 -11.26 8.30
CA PRO A 57 -20.53 -12.27 9.04
C PRO A 57 -21.97 -12.42 8.53
N GLU A 58 -22.50 -11.47 7.74
CA GLU A 58 -23.82 -11.63 7.15
C GLU A 58 -23.84 -12.82 6.16
N GLU A 59 -24.82 -13.71 6.33
CA GLU A 59 -24.93 -14.97 5.59
C GLU A 59 -25.12 -14.78 4.08
N GLU A 60 -25.98 -13.83 3.68
CA GLU A 60 -26.46 -13.70 2.30
C GLU A 60 -26.51 -12.25 1.82
N HIS A 61 -26.39 -12.08 0.50
CA HIS A 61 -26.34 -10.74 -0.09
C HIS A 61 -27.74 -10.11 -0.17
N PRO A 62 -27.92 -8.83 0.20
CA PRO A 62 -29.21 -8.18 0.12
C PRO A 62 -29.71 -8.08 -1.33
N LYS A 63 -30.94 -8.55 -1.58
CA LYS A 63 -31.54 -8.57 -2.93
C LYS A 63 -31.81 -7.17 -3.50
N ASP A 64 -31.99 -6.18 -2.63
CA ASP A 64 -32.32 -4.79 -2.95
C ASP A 64 -31.08 -3.89 -3.14
N LYS A 65 -29.88 -4.42 -2.87
CA LYS A 65 -28.62 -3.65 -2.92
C LYS A 65 -27.64 -4.23 -3.93
N PRO A 66 -27.87 -4.14 -5.25
CA PRO A 66 -26.91 -4.65 -6.23
C PRO A 66 -25.54 -3.98 -6.06
N PRO A 67 -24.44 -4.69 -6.40
CA PRO A 67 -23.10 -4.14 -6.29
C PRO A 67 -22.92 -2.81 -7.02
N ALA A 68 -22.16 -1.92 -6.39
CA ALA A 68 -21.91 -0.59 -6.91
C ALA A 68 -20.51 -0.09 -6.57
N TRP A 69 -19.73 0.22 -7.60
CA TRP A 69 -18.44 0.88 -7.49
C TRP A 69 -18.36 2.04 -8.46
N LYS A 70 -17.64 3.09 -8.07
CA LYS A 70 -17.26 4.18 -8.97
C LYS A 70 -15.78 4.45 -8.83
N PHE A 71 -15.13 4.53 -9.98
CA PHE A 71 -13.72 4.85 -10.11
C PHE A 71 -13.56 6.23 -10.75
N MET A 72 -12.61 7.00 -10.26
CA MET A 72 -12.23 8.29 -10.85
C MET A 72 -10.72 8.43 -10.78
N SER A 73 -10.08 8.82 -11.88
CA SER A 73 -8.63 9.01 -11.89
C SER A 73 -8.22 10.33 -11.24
N ILE A 74 -7.15 10.28 -10.45
CA ILE A 74 -6.39 11.44 -9.99
C ILE A 74 -5.35 11.74 -11.06
N ARG A 75 -5.39 12.93 -11.64
CA ARG A 75 -4.48 13.35 -12.71
C ARG A 75 -4.15 14.82 -12.56
N SER A 76 -2.93 15.16 -12.91
CA SER A 76 -2.49 16.54 -13.09
C SER A 76 -2.26 16.83 -14.58
N ARG A 77 -2.05 18.11 -14.92
CA ARG A 77 -1.59 18.48 -16.27
C ARG A 77 -0.09 18.19 -16.37
N GLU A 78 0.39 18.07 -17.60
CA GLU A 78 1.83 18.01 -17.92
C GLU A 78 2.64 19.03 -17.08
N PRO A 79 3.80 18.63 -16.51
CA PRO A 79 4.54 17.39 -16.76
C PRO A 79 4.10 16.18 -15.90
N PHE A 80 2.97 16.27 -15.19
CA PHE A 80 2.52 15.24 -14.25
C PHE A 80 1.50 14.29 -14.91
N ALA A 81 1.59 12.99 -14.59
CA ALA A 81 0.78 11.93 -15.21
C ALA A 81 -0.47 11.57 -14.38
N MET A 82 -1.00 10.34 -14.58
CA MET A 82 -1.98 9.77 -13.65
C MET A 82 -1.30 9.46 -12.32
N GLU A 83 -1.81 10.05 -11.24
CA GLU A 83 -1.21 9.98 -9.91
C GLU A 83 -1.87 8.91 -9.03
N GLY A 84 -3.12 8.54 -9.34
CA GLY A 84 -3.88 7.58 -8.56
C GLY A 84 -5.31 7.37 -9.07
N LEU A 85 -6.08 6.60 -8.31
CA LEU A 85 -7.51 6.39 -8.46
C LEU A 85 -8.23 6.75 -7.15
N LEU A 86 -9.47 7.15 -7.30
CA LEU A 86 -10.45 7.29 -6.23
C LEU A 86 -11.52 6.23 -6.44
N VAL A 87 -11.95 5.60 -5.34
CA VAL A 87 -12.95 4.54 -5.34
C VAL A 87 -14.05 4.88 -4.34
N ALA A 88 -15.28 4.99 -4.82
CA ALA A 88 -16.47 5.21 -4.00
C ALA A 88 -17.42 4.01 -4.13
N THR A 89 -17.94 3.56 -2.99
CA THR A 89 -18.79 2.36 -2.89
C THR A 89 -19.51 2.34 -1.52
N GLU A 90 -20.41 1.37 -1.33
CA GLU A 90 -21.14 1.10 -0.09
C GLU A 90 -20.78 -0.33 0.38
N ALA A 91 -20.38 -0.48 1.65
CA ALA A 91 -19.93 -1.75 2.23
C ALA A 91 -20.94 -2.88 1.98
N ALA A 92 -22.22 -2.63 2.29
CA ALA A 92 -23.30 -3.60 2.13
C ALA A 92 -23.52 -4.08 0.69
N ARG A 93 -22.99 -3.39 -0.33
CA ARG A 93 -23.12 -3.75 -1.75
C ARG A 93 -21.98 -4.62 -2.28
N ILE A 94 -20.86 -4.71 -1.57
CA ILE A 94 -19.62 -5.25 -2.15
C ILE A 94 -18.96 -6.31 -1.30
N MET A 95 -19.26 -6.38 0.01
CA MET A 95 -18.68 -7.38 0.88
C MET A 95 -19.13 -8.78 0.47
N CYS A 96 -18.19 -9.72 0.48
CA CYS A 96 -18.52 -11.14 0.30
C CYS A 96 -19.21 -11.63 1.56
N ARG A 97 -20.27 -12.39 1.39
CA ARG A 97 -21.10 -12.88 2.49
C ARG A 97 -20.57 -14.21 3.00
N LEU A 98 -20.93 -14.58 4.23
CA LEU A 98 -20.35 -15.72 4.92
C LEU A 98 -20.50 -17.01 4.11
N ASN A 99 -21.73 -17.42 3.77
CA ASN A 99 -21.99 -18.67 3.05
C ASN A 99 -21.21 -18.81 1.73
N PRO A 100 -21.28 -17.84 0.78
CA PRO A 100 -20.48 -17.93 -0.44
C PRO A 100 -18.97 -17.82 -0.19
N GLY A 101 -18.55 -17.10 0.87
CA GLY A 101 -17.16 -16.97 1.27
C GLY A 101 -16.56 -18.29 1.79
N LEU A 102 -17.27 -18.98 2.69
CA LEU A 102 -16.84 -20.29 3.20
C LEU A 102 -16.77 -21.32 2.08
N SER A 103 -17.81 -21.40 1.24
CA SER A 103 -17.82 -22.30 0.07
C SER A 103 -16.67 -22.00 -0.91
N MET A 104 -16.28 -20.73 -1.04
CA MET A 104 -15.11 -20.32 -1.83
C MET A 104 -13.81 -20.80 -1.19
N ILE A 105 -13.64 -20.67 0.13
CA ILE A 105 -12.45 -21.16 0.84
C ILE A 105 -12.31 -22.68 0.66
N GLU A 106 -13.40 -23.44 0.88
CA GLU A 106 -13.42 -24.90 0.70
C GLU A 106 -12.96 -25.28 -0.70
N THR A 107 -13.56 -24.68 -1.73
CA THR A 107 -13.24 -24.98 -3.14
C THR A 107 -11.80 -24.59 -3.48
N LEU A 108 -11.33 -23.43 -3.02
CA LEU A 108 -9.94 -23.01 -3.24
C LEU A 108 -8.97 -23.98 -2.58
N ARG A 109 -9.25 -24.45 -1.36
CA ARG A 109 -8.36 -25.37 -0.68
C ARG A 109 -8.34 -26.76 -1.31
N GLU A 110 -9.48 -27.24 -1.80
CA GLU A 110 -9.58 -28.51 -2.54
C GLU A 110 -8.83 -28.49 -3.87
N GLU A 111 -8.89 -27.37 -4.60
CA GLU A 111 -8.41 -27.31 -5.99
C GLU A 111 -7.03 -26.65 -6.16
N LEU A 112 -6.60 -25.81 -5.22
CA LEU A 112 -5.29 -25.19 -5.30
C LEU A 112 -4.16 -26.13 -4.87
N PRO A 113 -2.98 -26.00 -5.49
CA PRO A 113 -1.78 -26.70 -5.03
C PRO A 113 -1.44 -26.41 -3.56
N GLU A 114 -0.79 -27.35 -2.88
CA GLU A 114 -0.44 -27.24 -1.45
C GLU A 114 0.53 -26.09 -1.16
N ASP A 115 1.37 -25.71 -2.13
CA ASP A 115 2.33 -24.61 -2.06
C ASP A 115 1.76 -23.25 -2.51
N VAL A 116 0.43 -23.16 -2.66
CA VAL A 116 -0.35 -21.91 -2.77
C VAL A 116 -1.27 -21.81 -1.57
N ALA A 117 -1.05 -20.81 -0.72
CA ALA A 117 -1.85 -20.60 0.48
C ALA A 117 -3.17 -19.88 0.17
N VAL A 118 -4.24 -20.25 0.89
CA VAL A 118 -5.50 -19.51 0.92
C VAL A 118 -5.52 -18.59 2.13
N ILE A 119 -5.44 -17.28 1.90
CA ILE A 119 -5.53 -16.28 2.96
C ILE A 119 -6.97 -15.76 3.03
N ALA A 120 -7.67 -16.08 4.13
CA ALA A 120 -9.02 -15.61 4.39
C ALA A 120 -8.96 -14.17 4.92
N ASN A 121 -9.43 -13.21 4.12
CA ASN A 121 -9.58 -11.82 4.54
C ASN A 121 -10.95 -11.65 5.22
N MET A 122 -10.95 -11.43 6.53
CA MET A 122 -12.15 -11.43 7.36
C MET A 122 -12.48 -10.02 7.84
N ILE A 123 -13.71 -9.55 7.63
CA ILE A 123 -14.22 -8.33 8.25
C ILE A 123 -15.34 -8.69 9.22
N GLY A 124 -15.14 -8.43 10.51
CA GLY A 124 -16.07 -8.87 11.57
C GLY A 124 -17.06 -7.80 12.04
N PRO A 125 -17.91 -8.16 13.01
CA PRO A 125 -19.07 -7.38 13.47
C PRO A 125 -18.69 -6.23 14.43
N GLY A 126 -17.89 -5.28 13.95
CA GLY A 126 -17.44 -4.14 14.77
C GLY A 126 -16.46 -4.56 15.86
N ALA A 127 -16.64 -4.08 17.10
CA ALA A 127 -15.72 -4.31 18.22
C ALA A 127 -16.12 -5.50 19.12
N ASP A 128 -16.81 -6.51 18.59
CA ASP A 128 -17.27 -7.70 19.31
C ASP A 128 -16.24 -8.84 19.27
N PRO A 129 -15.51 -9.15 20.37
CA PRO A 129 -14.45 -10.15 20.35
C PRO A 129 -14.93 -11.58 20.06
N GLU A 130 -16.07 -12.00 20.62
CA GLU A 130 -16.58 -13.37 20.40
C GLU A 130 -17.10 -13.52 18.98
N GLY A 131 -17.84 -12.52 18.46
CA GLY A 131 -18.30 -12.54 17.07
C GLY A 131 -17.16 -12.57 16.05
N TRP A 132 -16.02 -11.93 16.33
CA TRP A 132 -14.82 -12.06 15.50
C TRP A 132 -14.19 -13.46 15.62
N ALA A 133 -14.14 -14.03 16.83
CA ALA A 133 -13.58 -15.35 17.07
C ALA A 133 -14.37 -16.43 16.33
N ASP A 134 -15.70 -16.45 16.49
CA ASP A 134 -16.60 -17.38 15.79
C ASP A 134 -16.45 -17.25 14.27
N HIS A 135 -16.50 -16.01 13.74
CA HIS A 135 -16.37 -15.74 12.30
C HIS A 135 -15.03 -16.23 11.70
N CYS A 136 -13.93 -16.11 12.45
CA CYS A 136 -12.62 -16.58 12.01
C CYS A 136 -12.45 -18.10 12.16
N GLU A 137 -13.09 -18.71 13.16
CA GLU A 137 -13.14 -20.17 13.32
C GLU A 137 -13.87 -20.82 12.15
N GLU A 138 -14.98 -20.24 11.67
CA GLU A 138 -15.69 -20.72 10.49
C GLU A 138 -14.80 -20.73 9.22
N ALA A 139 -13.94 -19.72 9.05
CA ALA A 139 -12.99 -19.69 7.94
C ALA A 139 -11.84 -20.72 8.11
N GLU A 140 -11.38 -20.96 9.34
CA GLU A 140 -10.42 -22.04 9.63
C GLU A 140 -11.03 -23.41 9.30
N ASP A 141 -12.26 -23.66 9.76
CA ASP A 141 -13.00 -24.90 9.51
C ASP A 141 -13.24 -25.15 8.01
N ALA A 142 -13.47 -24.09 7.23
CA ALA A 142 -13.58 -24.14 5.78
C ALA A 142 -12.25 -24.44 5.06
N GLY A 143 -11.11 -24.40 5.76
CA GLY A 143 -9.79 -24.77 5.24
C GLY A 143 -8.86 -23.60 4.90
N ALA A 144 -9.08 -22.42 5.47
CA ALA A 144 -8.14 -21.30 5.30
C ALA A 144 -6.75 -21.66 5.86
N ASP A 145 -5.69 -21.22 5.17
CA ASP A 145 -4.32 -21.43 5.63
C ASP A 145 -3.87 -20.34 6.62
N ILE A 146 -4.36 -19.11 6.42
CA ILE A 146 -3.97 -17.92 7.16
C ILE A 146 -5.21 -17.03 7.28
N ILE A 147 -5.40 -16.39 8.44
CA ILE A 147 -6.42 -15.36 8.64
C ILE A 147 -5.78 -13.97 8.57
N GLU A 148 -6.32 -13.12 7.70
CA GLU A 148 -6.05 -11.68 7.69
C GLU A 148 -7.28 -10.93 8.22
N MET A 149 -7.19 -10.40 9.44
CA MET A 149 -8.23 -9.56 10.04
C MET A 149 -8.25 -8.17 9.38
N ASN A 150 -9.29 -7.88 8.63
CA ASN A 150 -9.51 -6.60 7.95
C ASN A 150 -10.19 -5.60 8.88
N VAL A 151 -9.40 -5.00 9.75
CA VAL A 151 -9.82 -3.94 10.69
C VAL A 151 -9.56 -2.56 10.12
N SER A 152 -9.48 -2.42 8.79
CA SER A 152 -8.95 -1.22 8.15
C SER A 152 -9.78 -0.66 7.01
N CYS A 153 -10.91 -1.30 6.68
CA CYS A 153 -11.80 -0.84 5.64
C CYS A 153 -12.19 0.64 5.86
N PRO A 154 -12.01 1.54 4.88
CA PRO A 154 -12.32 2.95 5.02
C PRO A 154 -13.83 3.27 4.95
N ILE A 155 -14.62 2.36 4.39
CA ILE A 155 -16.04 2.59 4.09
C ILE A 155 -16.88 2.79 5.36
N PRO A 156 -16.77 1.94 6.40
CA PRO A 156 -17.55 2.13 7.63
C PRO A 156 -17.34 3.51 8.28
N ALA A 157 -16.14 4.08 8.22
CA ALA A 157 -15.85 5.42 8.76
C ALA A 157 -16.50 6.55 7.95
N SER A 158 -16.89 6.28 6.70
CA SER A 158 -17.51 7.24 5.79
C SER A 158 -19.03 7.31 5.95
N GLU A 159 -19.63 6.47 6.77
CA GLU A 159 -21.08 6.44 7.00
C GLU A 159 -21.51 7.50 8.02
N ALA A 160 -22.65 8.14 7.76
CA ALA A 160 -23.16 9.23 8.61
C ALA A 160 -23.32 8.80 10.07
N ARG A 161 -23.77 7.55 10.31
CA ARG A 161 -23.90 6.97 11.65
C ARG A 161 -22.56 6.97 12.39
N SER A 162 -21.50 6.47 11.75
CA SER A 162 -20.16 6.37 12.32
C SER A 162 -19.59 7.76 12.65
N VAL A 163 -19.77 8.73 11.76
CA VAL A 163 -19.33 10.12 11.99
C VAL A 163 -20.04 10.73 13.20
N MET A 164 -21.36 10.55 13.30
CA MET A 164 -22.15 11.06 14.43
C MET A 164 -21.78 10.35 15.74
N ALA A 165 -21.63 9.04 15.72
CA ALA A 165 -21.26 8.23 16.87
C ALA A 165 -19.88 8.64 17.41
N TYR A 166 -18.89 8.81 16.52
CA TYR A 166 -17.56 9.30 16.87
C TYR A 166 -17.62 10.69 17.54
N GLN A 167 -18.42 11.62 17.00
CA GLN A 167 -18.57 12.96 17.57
C GLN A 167 -19.17 12.95 18.99
N CYS A 168 -20.04 11.98 19.29
CA CYS A 168 -20.65 11.80 20.61
C CYS A 168 -19.81 10.93 21.57
N GLY A 169 -18.67 10.37 21.09
CA GLY A 169 -17.85 9.43 21.87
C GLY A 169 -18.42 8.01 21.96
N GLU A 170 -19.43 7.68 21.17
CA GLU A 170 -20.04 6.35 21.09
C GLU A 170 -19.27 5.49 20.08
N MET A 171 -18.27 4.73 20.55
CA MET A 171 -17.41 3.93 19.68
C MET A 171 -17.74 2.43 19.66
N THR A 172 -18.84 2.00 20.28
CA THR A 172 -19.18 0.57 20.44
C THR A 172 -19.46 -0.16 19.12
N GLU A 173 -19.83 0.56 18.07
CA GLU A 173 -20.07 0.03 16.72
C GLU A 173 -18.94 0.37 15.75
N SER A 174 -17.75 0.73 16.27
CA SER A 174 -16.60 1.03 15.43
C SER A 174 -16.21 -0.21 14.62
N ALA A 175 -16.24 -0.07 13.30
CA ALA A 175 -15.84 -1.09 12.35
C ALA A 175 -14.84 -0.52 11.34
N GLY A 176 -14.18 -1.38 10.58
CA GLY A 176 -13.14 -0.97 9.64
C GLY A 176 -12.08 -0.12 10.33
N CYS A 177 -11.61 0.94 9.68
CA CYS A 177 -10.51 1.75 10.22
C CYS A 177 -10.77 2.40 11.59
N LEU A 178 -12.03 2.59 12.02
CA LEU A 178 -12.33 3.10 13.37
C LEU A 178 -11.98 2.08 14.45
N LEU A 179 -12.17 0.78 14.16
CA LEU A 179 -11.68 -0.31 15.01
C LEU A 179 -10.15 -0.36 14.94
N GLY A 180 -9.60 -0.39 13.73
CA GLY A 180 -8.15 -0.53 13.51
C GLY A 180 -7.30 0.61 14.06
N ASP A 181 -7.87 1.79 14.26
CA ASP A 181 -7.18 2.95 14.84
C ASP A 181 -7.29 3.04 16.38
N SER A 182 -8.09 2.16 17.01
CA SER A 182 -8.34 2.21 18.45
C SER A 182 -7.79 0.96 19.16
N PRO A 183 -6.63 1.04 19.84
CA PRO A 183 -6.06 -0.11 20.55
C PRO A 183 -7.03 -0.69 21.59
N ALA A 184 -7.79 0.18 22.28
CA ALA A 184 -8.74 -0.23 23.30
C ALA A 184 -9.88 -1.13 22.76
N LEU A 185 -10.20 -1.01 21.47
CA LEU A 185 -11.22 -1.82 20.81
C LEU A 185 -10.59 -2.99 20.04
N LEU A 186 -9.47 -2.74 19.36
CA LEU A 186 -8.82 -3.73 18.50
C LEU A 186 -8.17 -4.87 19.28
N ILE A 187 -7.45 -4.58 20.36
CA ILE A 187 -6.63 -5.58 21.03
C ILE A 187 -7.46 -6.72 21.65
N PRO A 188 -8.60 -6.46 22.33
CA PRO A 188 -9.49 -7.54 22.77
C PRO A 188 -9.96 -8.45 21.61
N VAL A 189 -10.28 -7.85 20.46
CA VAL A 189 -10.73 -8.58 19.26
C VAL A 189 -9.61 -9.44 18.68
N VAL A 190 -8.41 -8.89 18.50
CA VAL A 190 -7.24 -9.65 18.00
C VAL A 190 -6.93 -10.82 18.93
N LYS A 191 -6.95 -10.58 20.24
CA LYS A 191 -6.69 -11.62 21.23
C LYS A 191 -7.72 -12.75 21.18
N ALA A 192 -9.02 -12.42 21.07
CA ALA A 192 -10.07 -13.42 21.00
C ALA A 192 -9.92 -14.33 19.77
N VAL A 193 -9.60 -13.76 18.60
CA VAL A 193 -9.36 -14.56 17.38
C VAL A 193 -8.11 -15.43 17.54
N VAL A 194 -6.99 -14.87 18.00
CA VAL A 194 -5.73 -15.62 18.18
C VAL A 194 -5.87 -16.76 19.20
N ASP A 195 -6.66 -16.57 20.26
CA ASP A 195 -6.91 -17.61 21.26
C ASP A 195 -7.88 -18.70 20.76
N ARG A 196 -8.71 -18.40 19.74
CA ARG A 196 -9.73 -19.32 19.20
C ARG A 196 -9.18 -20.24 18.11
N VAL A 197 -8.44 -19.69 17.15
CA VAL A 197 -7.99 -20.44 15.95
C VAL A 197 -6.57 -20.97 16.09
N ASN A 198 -6.22 -22.01 15.33
CA ASN A 198 -4.91 -22.65 15.38
C ASN A 198 -3.98 -22.23 14.23
N ILE A 199 -4.53 -21.71 13.13
CA ILE A 199 -3.77 -21.16 12.00
C ILE A 199 -3.22 -19.75 12.28
N PRO A 200 -2.18 -19.30 11.54
CA PRO A 200 -1.61 -17.96 11.72
C PRO A 200 -2.63 -16.84 11.47
N VAL A 201 -2.70 -15.91 12.42
CA VAL A 201 -3.56 -14.71 12.35
C VAL A 201 -2.70 -13.47 12.19
N GLY A 202 -3.12 -12.56 11.31
CA GLY A 202 -2.53 -11.23 11.18
C GLY A 202 -3.59 -10.15 11.02
N VAL A 203 -3.13 -8.90 10.99
CA VAL A 203 -4.00 -7.72 10.99
C VAL A 203 -3.67 -6.82 9.80
N LYS A 204 -4.65 -6.54 8.95
CA LYS A 204 -4.54 -5.51 7.90
C LYS A 204 -4.86 -4.15 8.50
N LEU A 205 -3.86 -3.29 8.61
CA LEU A 205 -3.96 -2.00 9.28
C LEU A 205 -4.32 -0.84 8.35
N THR A 206 -5.00 0.14 8.94
CA THR A 206 -5.38 1.39 8.28
C THR A 206 -4.19 2.35 8.22
N PRO A 207 -4.01 3.12 7.14
CA PRO A 207 -3.02 4.20 7.11
C PRO A 207 -3.38 5.37 8.03
N GLU A 208 -4.64 5.47 8.50
CA GLU A 208 -5.13 6.57 9.35
C GLU A 208 -4.47 6.60 10.74
N THR A 209 -3.98 5.47 11.24
CA THR A 209 -3.22 5.43 12.50
C THR A 209 -1.99 6.30 12.46
N GLY A 210 -1.33 6.39 11.30
CA GLY A 210 -0.22 7.31 11.09
C GLY A 210 1.02 7.04 11.97
N PHE A 211 2.08 7.81 11.72
CA PHE A 211 3.33 7.74 12.49
C PHE A 211 3.36 8.85 13.56
N PRO A 212 3.88 8.61 14.78
CA PRO A 212 4.48 7.35 15.27
C PRO A 212 3.49 6.36 15.89
N ARG A 213 2.19 6.68 15.97
CA ARG A 213 1.18 5.85 16.66
C ARG A 213 1.13 4.40 16.17
N ILE A 214 1.36 4.16 14.88
CA ILE A 214 1.38 2.81 14.29
C ILE A 214 2.38 1.87 14.96
N ILE A 215 3.49 2.37 15.49
CA ILE A 215 4.49 1.56 16.22
C ILE A 215 3.85 1.00 17.49
N GLY A 216 3.20 1.85 18.29
CA GLY A 216 2.52 1.43 19.51
C GLY A 216 1.35 0.47 19.23
N MET A 217 0.58 0.73 18.16
CA MET A 217 -0.48 -0.18 17.72
C MET A 217 0.09 -1.56 17.36
N ALA A 218 1.16 -1.60 16.55
CA ALA A 218 1.77 -2.85 16.10
C ALA A 218 2.40 -3.66 17.24
N GLU A 219 3.02 -2.99 18.22
CA GLU A 219 3.50 -3.61 19.46
C GLU A 219 2.39 -4.35 20.20
N GLU A 220 1.23 -3.72 20.39
CA GLU A 220 0.11 -4.32 21.10
C GLU A 220 -0.54 -5.45 20.29
N ILE A 221 -0.66 -5.31 18.97
CA ILE A 221 -1.13 -6.39 18.08
C ILE A 221 -0.20 -7.62 18.18
N LYS A 222 1.11 -7.39 18.17
CA LYS A 222 2.11 -8.46 18.36
C LYS A 222 1.96 -9.13 19.73
N LYS A 223 1.80 -8.35 20.80
CA LYS A 223 1.59 -8.88 22.18
C LYS A 223 0.29 -9.68 22.30
N ALA A 224 -0.75 -9.31 21.55
CA ALA A 224 -1.99 -10.06 21.45
C ALA A 224 -1.82 -11.42 20.72
N GLY A 225 -0.69 -11.63 20.05
CA GLY A 225 -0.25 -12.92 19.50
C GLY A 225 -0.34 -13.04 17.98
N ALA A 226 -0.79 -11.99 17.29
CA ALA A 226 -0.77 -11.91 15.83
C ALA A 226 0.65 -12.11 15.26
N LYS A 227 0.74 -12.82 14.13
CA LYS A 227 2.01 -13.21 13.50
C LYS A 227 2.50 -12.22 12.46
N PHE A 228 1.59 -11.46 11.87
CA PHE A 228 1.93 -10.49 10.83
C PHE A 228 1.03 -9.26 10.84
N ILE A 229 1.54 -8.18 10.24
CA ILE A 229 0.78 -6.98 9.94
C ILE A 229 0.83 -6.74 8.44
N THR A 230 -0.35 -6.53 7.85
CA THR A 230 -0.46 -6.07 6.47
C THR A 230 -0.62 -4.56 6.46
N GLY A 231 0.38 -3.88 5.92
CA GLY A 231 0.32 -2.46 5.63
C GLY A 231 0.23 -2.31 4.12
N ILE A 232 -0.69 -1.55 3.54
CA ILE A 232 -1.76 -0.72 4.11
C ILE A 232 -3.11 -1.00 3.43
N ASN A 233 -4.21 -0.66 4.09
CA ASN A 233 -5.48 -0.44 3.39
C ASN A 233 -5.51 0.94 2.70
N ALA A 234 -6.55 1.22 1.91
CA ALA A 234 -6.66 2.45 1.14
C ALA A 234 -6.96 3.67 2.04
N PRO A 235 -6.18 4.77 1.93
CA PRO A 235 -6.43 6.03 2.65
C PRO A 235 -7.80 6.66 2.35
N ILE A 236 -8.37 7.35 3.35
CA ILE A 236 -9.64 8.06 3.24
C ILE A 236 -9.43 9.46 2.64
N THR A 237 -10.29 9.86 1.70
CA THR A 237 -10.26 11.19 1.07
C THR A 237 -11.63 11.60 0.49
N CYS A 238 -11.68 12.69 -0.27
CA CYS A 238 -12.84 13.07 -1.08
C CYS A 238 -12.43 13.42 -2.52
N GLY A 239 -13.37 13.22 -3.46
CA GLY A 239 -13.17 13.63 -4.85
C GLY A 239 -13.28 15.15 -5.04
N PRO A 240 -12.63 15.73 -6.08
CA PRO A 240 -12.68 17.15 -6.32
C PRO A 240 -14.08 17.59 -6.79
N PRO A 241 -14.64 18.68 -6.22
CA PRO A 241 -15.91 19.22 -6.68
C PRO A 241 -15.80 19.84 -8.08
N ASP A 242 -16.91 19.87 -8.81
CA ASP A 242 -17.05 20.52 -10.11
C ASP A 242 -17.31 22.02 -9.95
N ILE A 243 -16.26 22.81 -10.15
CA ILE A 243 -16.29 24.28 -10.05
C ILE A 243 -17.22 24.95 -11.08
N TYR A 244 -17.60 24.25 -12.16
CA TYR A 244 -18.50 24.79 -13.18
C TYR A 244 -19.94 24.29 -13.03
N LYS A 245 -20.19 23.38 -12.07
CA LYS A 245 -21.53 22.86 -11.74
C LYS A 245 -21.89 23.08 -10.27
N GLY A 246 -21.53 24.25 -9.74
CA GLY A 246 -21.89 24.66 -8.38
C GLY A 246 -21.33 23.73 -7.30
N GLY A 247 -20.22 23.02 -7.57
CA GLY A 247 -19.55 22.14 -6.62
C GLY A 247 -20.02 20.68 -6.61
N GLN A 248 -20.85 20.25 -7.56
CA GLN A 248 -21.30 18.84 -7.67
C GLN A 248 -20.13 17.86 -7.88
N GLY A 249 -20.33 16.60 -7.54
CA GLY A 249 -19.36 15.54 -7.82
C GLY A 249 -19.09 15.34 -9.30
N LYS A 250 -17.84 15.00 -9.63
CA LYS A 250 -17.38 14.68 -11.00
C LYS A 250 -17.53 13.19 -11.36
N TRP A 251 -18.14 12.41 -10.48
CA TRP A 251 -18.31 10.97 -10.62
C TRP A 251 -19.32 10.64 -11.74
N PRO A 252 -19.02 9.69 -12.64
CA PRO A 252 -19.98 9.28 -13.66
C PRO A 252 -21.30 8.79 -13.05
N GLY A 253 -22.39 9.52 -13.27
CA GLY A 253 -23.73 9.16 -12.77
C GLY A 253 -24.01 9.49 -11.30
N LEU A 254 -23.19 10.34 -10.66
CA LEU A 254 -23.40 10.82 -9.29
C LEU A 254 -23.12 12.32 -9.21
N SER A 255 -24.07 13.11 -8.72
CA SER A 255 -23.88 14.54 -8.42
C SER A 255 -23.32 14.79 -7.01
N ALA A 256 -23.23 13.76 -6.18
CA ALA A 256 -22.72 13.83 -4.81
C ALA A 256 -21.18 13.81 -4.75
N ASN A 257 -20.62 14.35 -3.65
CA ASN A 257 -19.20 14.27 -3.30
C ASN A 257 -19.02 13.26 -2.15
N PRO A 258 -19.01 11.94 -2.42
CA PRO A 258 -18.80 10.95 -1.37
C PRO A 258 -17.39 11.07 -0.78
N ILE A 259 -17.29 10.78 0.52
CA ILE A 259 -16.02 10.31 1.09
C ILE A 259 -15.67 8.99 0.40
N CYS A 260 -14.42 8.83 0.01
CA CYS A 260 -13.97 7.76 -0.86
C CYS A 260 -12.57 7.31 -0.48
N ALA A 261 -12.20 6.12 -0.93
CA ALA A 261 -10.84 5.61 -0.79
C ALA A 261 -9.97 6.17 -1.93
N SER A 262 -8.69 6.41 -1.67
CA SER A 262 -7.71 6.67 -2.71
C SER A 262 -6.67 5.57 -2.75
N LEU A 263 -6.27 5.19 -3.96
CA LEU A 263 -5.26 4.18 -4.21
C LEU A 263 -4.33 4.59 -5.35
N GLY A 264 -3.10 4.09 -5.37
CA GLY A 264 -2.17 4.32 -6.47
C GLY A 264 -0.73 4.56 -6.05
N PRO A 265 0.16 4.93 -6.98
CA PRO A 265 1.59 5.08 -6.73
C PRO A 265 1.94 5.95 -5.52
N TRP A 266 1.14 6.97 -5.22
CA TRP A 266 1.40 7.90 -4.11
C TRP A 266 1.24 7.24 -2.73
N ASP A 267 0.33 6.28 -2.57
CA ASP A 267 0.08 5.61 -1.28
C ASP A 267 1.23 4.65 -0.92
N ARG A 268 2.08 4.29 -1.89
CA ARG A 268 3.31 3.52 -1.69
C ARG A 268 4.24 4.17 -0.68
N PHE A 269 4.26 5.51 -0.58
CA PHE A 269 5.10 6.20 0.39
C PHE A 269 4.56 6.07 1.82
N LEU A 270 3.24 5.87 1.99
CA LEU A 270 2.67 5.50 3.29
C LEU A 270 3.01 4.05 3.64
N LEU A 271 2.96 3.15 2.65
CA LEU A 271 3.44 1.77 2.77
C LEU A 271 4.92 1.74 3.21
N TYR A 272 5.81 2.42 2.49
CA TYR A 272 7.26 2.42 2.75
C TYR A 272 7.60 2.97 4.13
N ARG A 273 6.94 4.06 4.53
CA ARG A 273 7.02 4.57 5.89
C ARG A 273 6.67 3.46 6.88
N ASN A 274 5.52 2.81 6.71
CA ASN A 274 5.04 1.79 7.65
C ASN A 274 5.96 0.56 7.69
N LEU A 275 6.40 0.03 6.54
CA LEU A 275 7.34 -1.08 6.49
C LEU A 275 8.66 -0.73 7.20
N GLY A 276 9.27 0.40 6.84
CA GLY A 276 10.55 0.80 7.40
C GLY A 276 10.50 0.99 8.92
N VAL A 277 9.49 1.70 9.42
CA VAL A 277 9.39 1.97 10.87
C VAL A 277 8.96 0.74 11.66
N LEU A 278 8.07 -0.11 11.14
CA LEU A 278 7.69 -1.33 11.85
C LEU A 278 8.84 -2.34 11.87
N SER A 279 9.59 -2.47 10.78
CA SER A 279 10.80 -3.31 10.76
C SER A 279 11.88 -2.82 11.72
N ALA A 280 12.05 -1.50 11.85
CA ALA A 280 13.05 -0.91 12.75
C ALA A 280 12.64 -0.98 14.23
N PHE A 281 11.37 -0.73 14.54
CA PHE A 281 10.92 -0.51 15.92
C PHE A 281 10.05 -1.64 16.50
N VAL A 282 9.57 -2.58 15.69
CA VAL A 282 8.74 -3.71 16.13
C VAL A 282 9.32 -5.04 15.61
N PRO A 283 10.57 -5.39 15.95
CA PRO A 283 11.21 -6.59 15.43
C PRO A 283 10.44 -7.86 15.85
N GLY A 284 10.39 -8.87 14.98
CA GLY A 284 9.78 -10.18 15.29
C GLY A 284 8.27 -10.27 15.07
N ILE A 285 7.68 -9.32 14.34
CA ILE A 285 6.40 -9.52 13.64
C ILE A 285 6.68 -9.50 12.14
N GLU A 286 6.05 -10.40 11.38
CA GLU A 286 6.22 -10.39 9.91
C GLU A 286 5.37 -9.29 9.28
N LEU A 287 5.80 -8.80 8.11
CA LEU A 287 5.11 -7.71 7.41
C LEU A 287 4.68 -8.14 6.02
N THR A 288 3.47 -7.76 5.64
CA THR A 288 2.98 -7.86 4.26
C THR A 288 2.91 -6.46 3.66
N GLY A 289 3.45 -6.31 2.44
CA GLY A 289 3.49 -5.04 1.73
C GLY A 289 2.39 -4.90 0.67
N VAL A 290 1.48 -3.96 0.86
CA VAL A 290 0.42 -3.63 -0.10
C VAL A 290 0.16 -2.13 -0.12
N GLY A 291 0.01 -1.54 -1.30
CA GLY A 291 -0.13 -0.09 -1.49
C GLY A 291 0.81 0.43 -2.57
N GLY A 292 0.23 0.83 -3.70
CA GLY A 292 0.97 1.58 -4.73
C GLY A 292 2.08 0.83 -5.43
N LEU A 293 2.14 -0.50 -5.30
CA LEU A 293 3.05 -1.38 -6.03
C LEU A 293 2.58 -1.47 -7.49
N VAL A 294 3.16 -0.63 -8.34
CA VAL A 294 2.76 -0.49 -9.76
C VAL A 294 3.87 -0.83 -10.75
N GLU A 295 5.05 -1.20 -10.27
CA GLU A 295 6.24 -1.55 -11.08
C GLU A 295 7.01 -2.67 -10.35
N PRO A 296 7.74 -3.52 -11.08
CA PRO A 296 8.51 -4.63 -10.49
C PRO A 296 9.50 -4.20 -9.40
N GLU A 297 10.18 -3.09 -9.57
CA GLU A 297 11.17 -2.53 -8.64
C GLU A 297 10.57 -2.28 -7.25
N HIS A 298 9.31 -1.84 -7.21
CA HIS A 298 8.62 -1.51 -5.97
C HIS A 298 8.46 -2.72 -5.04
N VAL A 299 8.43 -3.94 -5.58
CA VAL A 299 8.43 -5.18 -4.80
C VAL A 299 9.74 -5.33 -4.06
N VAL A 300 10.88 -5.17 -4.76
CA VAL A 300 12.21 -5.28 -4.15
C VAL A 300 12.39 -4.21 -3.09
N GLU A 301 11.98 -2.97 -3.37
CA GLU A 301 11.99 -1.86 -2.41
C GLU A 301 11.16 -2.17 -1.16
N ALA A 302 9.93 -2.67 -1.31
CA ALA A 302 9.08 -3.07 -0.19
C ALA A 302 9.72 -4.21 0.64
N MET A 303 10.30 -5.21 -0.03
CA MET A 303 10.97 -6.32 0.64
C MET A 303 12.22 -5.87 1.39
N MET A 304 13.03 -4.98 0.81
CA MET A 304 14.17 -4.38 1.49
C MET A 304 13.77 -3.55 2.71
N LEU A 305 12.57 -2.97 2.73
CA LEU A 305 11.99 -2.30 3.89
C LEU A 305 11.33 -3.26 4.90
N GLY A 306 11.32 -4.56 4.60
CA GLY A 306 10.96 -5.64 5.52
C GLY A 306 9.66 -6.38 5.21
N ALA A 307 8.98 -6.07 4.08
CA ALA A 307 7.88 -6.91 3.63
C ALA A 307 8.39 -8.31 3.27
N ARG A 308 7.78 -9.35 3.84
CA ARG A 308 8.12 -10.74 3.54
C ARG A 308 7.32 -11.28 2.35
N ILE A 309 6.08 -10.82 2.22
CA ILE A 309 5.22 -11.01 1.05
C ILE A 309 4.68 -9.66 0.56
N CYS A 310 4.34 -9.58 -0.73
CA CYS A 310 3.83 -8.36 -1.38
C CYS A 310 2.54 -8.64 -2.16
N GLU A 311 1.56 -7.74 -2.03
CA GLU A 311 0.25 -7.84 -2.68
C GLU A 311 0.06 -6.74 -3.74
N PHE A 312 -0.49 -7.12 -4.90
CA PHE A 312 -0.90 -6.15 -5.92
C PHE A 312 -2.37 -5.77 -5.79
N SER A 313 -2.65 -4.46 -5.84
CA SER A 313 -4.00 -3.89 -5.90
C SER A 313 -4.09 -2.83 -7.01
N SER A 314 -3.61 -1.61 -6.77
CA SER A 314 -3.58 -0.53 -7.76
C SER A 314 -2.84 -0.91 -9.04
N GLY A 315 -1.68 -1.57 -8.91
CA GLY A 315 -0.93 -2.09 -10.05
C GLY A 315 -1.71 -3.09 -10.89
N LEU A 316 -2.46 -3.99 -10.23
CA LEU A 316 -3.33 -4.95 -10.91
C LEU A 316 -4.48 -4.24 -11.64
N LEU A 317 -5.13 -3.26 -11.00
CA LEU A 317 -6.20 -2.47 -11.63
C LEU A 317 -5.73 -1.67 -12.86
N TRP A 318 -4.45 -1.30 -12.91
CA TRP A 318 -3.89 -0.46 -13.99
C TRP A 318 -3.25 -1.26 -15.12
N LYS A 319 -2.50 -2.31 -14.76
CA LYS A 319 -1.63 -3.05 -15.68
C LYS A 319 -2.10 -4.50 -15.90
N GLY A 320 -3.12 -4.95 -15.17
CA GLY A 320 -3.61 -6.33 -15.22
C GLY A 320 -2.60 -7.32 -14.64
N THR A 321 -2.90 -8.61 -14.83
CA THR A 321 -2.08 -9.72 -14.31
C THR A 321 -0.66 -9.75 -14.85
N LYS A 322 -0.42 -9.12 -16.01
CA LYS A 322 0.90 -9.00 -16.63
C LYS A 322 1.94 -8.38 -15.70
N LEU A 323 1.53 -7.46 -14.82
CA LEU A 323 2.44 -6.87 -13.82
C LEU A 323 3.00 -7.93 -12.86
N ILE A 324 2.21 -8.95 -12.51
CA ILE A 324 2.65 -10.02 -11.61
C ILE A 324 3.72 -10.88 -12.30
N GLU A 325 3.49 -11.27 -13.56
CA GLU A 325 4.45 -12.01 -14.39
C GLU A 325 5.76 -11.23 -14.59
N GLU A 326 5.64 -9.94 -14.92
CA GLU A 326 6.77 -9.02 -15.05
C GLU A 326 7.55 -8.91 -13.73
N SER A 327 6.84 -8.86 -12.59
CA SER A 327 7.47 -8.77 -11.26
C SER A 327 8.19 -10.05 -10.87
N LEU A 328 7.63 -11.24 -11.14
CA LEU A 328 8.31 -12.52 -10.91
C LEU A 328 9.58 -12.64 -11.77
N THR A 329 9.48 -12.27 -13.04
CA THR A 329 10.62 -12.29 -13.98
C THR A 329 11.71 -11.32 -13.53
N PHE A 330 11.32 -10.09 -13.18
CA PHE A 330 12.24 -9.08 -12.67
C PHE A 330 12.93 -9.55 -11.38
N LEU A 331 12.18 -10.11 -10.43
CA LEU A 331 12.73 -10.58 -9.16
C LEU A 331 13.79 -11.66 -9.37
N SER A 332 13.52 -12.63 -10.24
CA SER A 332 14.49 -13.67 -10.61
C SER A 332 15.76 -13.08 -11.23
N ASN A 333 15.61 -12.17 -12.21
CA ASN A 333 16.74 -11.53 -12.89
C ASN A 333 17.56 -10.63 -11.95
N TYR A 334 16.87 -9.88 -11.09
CA TYR A 334 17.48 -9.03 -10.08
C TYR A 334 18.33 -9.85 -9.12
N MET A 335 17.82 -10.98 -8.64
CA MET A 335 18.56 -11.88 -7.76
C MET A 335 19.80 -12.46 -8.44
N ASP A 336 19.67 -12.94 -9.69
CA ASP A 336 20.80 -13.43 -10.47
C ASP A 336 21.87 -12.33 -10.70
N GLN A 337 21.43 -11.10 -11.00
CA GLN A 337 22.32 -9.95 -11.21
C GLN A 337 23.06 -9.54 -9.93
N MET A 338 22.38 -9.54 -8.79
CA MET A 338 22.94 -9.15 -7.51
C MET A 338 23.66 -10.29 -6.77
N GLY A 339 23.54 -11.53 -7.26
CA GLY A 339 24.14 -12.73 -6.68
C GLY A 339 23.39 -13.31 -5.48
N TYR A 340 22.11 -12.96 -5.29
CA TYR A 340 21.25 -13.54 -4.25
C TYR A 340 20.74 -14.92 -4.68
N LYS A 341 20.72 -15.89 -3.76
CA LYS A 341 20.18 -17.23 -4.04
C LYS A 341 18.73 -17.38 -3.60
N SER A 342 18.31 -16.63 -2.59
CA SER A 342 16.96 -16.60 -2.05
C SER A 342 16.49 -15.16 -1.80
N VAL A 343 15.18 -14.93 -1.92
CA VAL A 343 14.58 -13.64 -1.54
C VAL A 343 14.85 -13.26 -0.08
N GLU A 344 15.05 -14.27 0.76
CA GLU A 344 15.39 -14.14 2.18
C GLU A 344 16.68 -13.36 2.43
N GLU A 345 17.60 -13.30 1.45
CA GLU A 345 18.89 -12.63 1.60
C GLU A 345 18.80 -11.10 1.54
N PHE A 346 17.74 -10.54 0.94
CA PHE A 346 17.57 -9.09 0.81
C PHE A 346 16.39 -8.50 1.58
N ILE A 347 15.51 -9.33 2.14
CA ILE A 347 14.42 -8.85 3.00
C ILE A 347 15.02 -8.09 4.19
N GLY A 348 14.57 -6.85 4.40
CA GLY A 348 15.02 -5.99 5.49
C GLY A 348 16.41 -5.36 5.31
N LEU A 349 17.13 -5.60 4.20
CA LEU A 349 18.47 -5.00 4.00
C LEU A 349 18.46 -3.47 3.98
N GLY A 350 17.35 -2.85 3.59
CA GLY A 350 17.17 -1.39 3.60
C GLY A 350 17.01 -0.83 5.01
N VAL A 351 16.49 -1.63 5.96
CA VAL A 351 16.17 -1.20 7.33
C VAL A 351 17.41 -0.73 8.08
N LYS A 352 18.59 -1.31 7.79
CA LYS A 352 19.87 -0.91 8.41
C LYS A 352 20.31 0.52 8.08
N TYR A 353 19.70 1.15 7.08
CA TYR A 353 19.96 2.53 6.67
C TYR A 353 18.94 3.53 7.23
N ILE A 354 17.97 3.06 8.02
CA ILE A 354 17.03 3.94 8.71
C ILE A 354 17.73 4.46 9.98
N GLN A 355 17.89 5.78 10.07
CA GLN A 355 18.53 6.45 11.19
C GLN A 355 17.63 7.57 11.73
N PRO A 356 17.74 7.92 13.02
CA PRO A 356 17.16 9.14 13.55
C PRO A 356 17.62 10.36 12.75
N VAL A 357 16.70 11.31 12.52
CA VAL A 357 16.97 12.47 11.65
C VAL A 357 18.10 13.34 12.20
N GLU A 358 18.20 13.40 13.53
CA GLU A 358 19.25 14.10 14.28
C GLU A 358 20.64 13.45 14.18
N GLU A 359 20.72 12.18 13.74
CA GLU A 359 21.98 11.45 13.56
C GLU A 359 22.46 11.43 12.09
N LEU A 360 21.67 11.96 11.16
CA LEU A 360 22.03 11.99 9.74
C LEU A 360 23.21 12.93 9.50
N ASP A 361 24.25 12.39 8.84
CA ASP A 361 25.33 13.19 8.26
C ASP A 361 24.88 13.76 6.92
N TRP A 362 24.29 14.96 6.95
CA TRP A 362 23.70 15.60 5.76
C TRP A 362 24.73 16.00 4.71
N ARG A 363 25.98 16.27 5.13
CA ARG A 363 27.10 16.69 4.27
C ARG A 363 26.77 17.80 3.26
N ASN A 364 25.73 18.61 3.48
CA ASN A 364 25.19 19.52 2.46
C ASN A 364 26.24 20.53 1.97
N GLU A 365 27.12 20.98 2.87
CA GLU A 365 28.25 21.88 2.61
C GLU A 365 29.34 21.30 1.70
N ASP A 366 29.44 19.97 1.59
CA ASP A 366 30.40 19.30 0.70
C ASP A 366 29.97 19.37 -0.77
N PHE A 367 28.73 19.80 -1.06
CA PHE A 367 28.14 19.72 -2.39
C PHE A 367 27.69 21.08 -2.94
N LEU A 368 27.81 21.22 -4.26
CA LEU A 368 27.28 22.36 -5.01
C LEU A 368 26.45 21.89 -6.20
N ALA A 369 25.48 22.70 -6.59
CA ALA A 369 24.79 22.50 -7.84
C ALA A 369 25.67 22.92 -9.02
N THR A 370 25.57 22.19 -10.13
CA THR A 370 26.16 22.51 -11.44
C THR A 370 25.11 22.36 -12.54
N VAL A 371 25.35 22.96 -13.71
CA VAL A 371 24.46 22.95 -14.86
C VAL A 371 25.20 22.47 -16.10
N ASP A 372 24.66 21.49 -16.80
CA ASP A 372 25.06 21.16 -18.17
C ASP A 372 24.31 22.09 -19.15
N ASP A 373 25.01 23.11 -19.62
CA ASP A 373 24.48 24.11 -20.56
C ASP A 373 24.03 23.50 -21.90
N ARG A 374 24.46 22.27 -22.24
CA ARG A 374 24.04 21.57 -23.48
C ARG A 374 22.65 20.96 -23.35
N LEU A 375 22.27 20.56 -22.13
CA LEU A 375 20.95 20.01 -21.81
C LEU A 375 19.97 21.11 -21.39
N CYS A 376 20.48 22.21 -20.85
CA CYS A 376 19.66 23.27 -20.27
C CYS A 376 18.85 24.04 -21.33
N THR A 377 17.52 23.87 -21.31
CA THR A 377 16.58 24.62 -22.15
C THR A 377 16.33 26.06 -21.69
N ARG A 378 17.00 26.50 -20.61
CA ARG A 378 16.83 27.84 -19.98
C ARG A 378 15.36 28.16 -19.61
N CYS A 379 14.57 27.13 -19.27
CA CYS A 379 13.15 27.28 -18.92
C CYS A 379 12.91 28.07 -17.62
N GLY A 380 13.96 28.29 -16.82
CA GLY A 380 13.91 29.12 -15.62
C GLY A 380 13.21 28.50 -14.41
N ARG A 381 12.61 27.30 -14.50
CA ARG A 381 11.96 26.61 -13.35
C ARG A 381 12.88 26.51 -12.12
N CYS A 382 14.15 26.28 -12.39
CA CYS A 382 15.21 26.14 -11.40
C CYS A 382 15.63 27.50 -10.78
N ALA A 383 15.75 28.58 -11.56
CA ALA A 383 16.12 29.91 -11.06
C ALA A 383 14.95 30.74 -10.51
N ASN A 384 13.74 30.57 -11.06
CA ASN A 384 12.53 31.31 -10.66
C ASN A 384 11.75 30.58 -9.55
N SER A 385 12.43 29.70 -8.80
CA SER A 385 11.89 28.97 -7.65
C SER A 385 12.30 29.67 -6.34
N ILE A 386 12.10 29.02 -5.20
CA ILE A 386 12.43 29.51 -3.86
C ILE A 386 13.93 29.73 -3.60
N CYS A 387 14.80 29.34 -4.52
CA CYS A 387 16.25 29.28 -4.32
C CYS A 387 16.94 30.61 -4.69
N SER A 388 17.61 31.23 -3.73
CA SER A 388 18.39 32.47 -3.92
C SER A 388 19.76 32.26 -4.59
N ALA A 389 20.25 31.02 -4.65
CA ALA A 389 21.56 30.70 -5.21
C ALA A 389 21.59 30.62 -6.74
N ARG A 390 20.45 30.80 -7.41
CA ARG A 390 20.33 30.58 -8.85
C ARG A 390 19.67 31.77 -9.51
N SER A 391 20.24 32.20 -10.62
CA SER A 391 19.69 33.29 -11.41
C SER A 391 19.82 32.98 -12.90
N ILE A 392 19.02 33.67 -13.70
CA ILE A 392 19.16 33.68 -15.15
C ILE A 392 19.96 34.92 -15.51
N MET A 393 21.20 34.72 -15.94
CA MET A 393 22.01 35.80 -16.48
C MET A 393 21.58 36.05 -17.93
N GLN A 394 21.44 37.32 -18.30
CA GLN A 394 21.17 37.73 -19.69
C GLN A 394 22.49 37.97 -20.41
N ASN A 395 22.51 37.71 -21.72
CA ASN A 395 23.64 38.02 -22.63
C ASN A 395 25.02 37.41 -22.23
N PRO A 396 25.26 36.11 -22.49
CA PRO A 396 24.33 35.13 -23.06
C PRO A 396 23.30 34.67 -22.02
N LEU A 397 22.09 34.31 -22.48
CA LEU A 397 21.06 33.71 -21.62
C LEU A 397 21.63 32.43 -21.01
N ARG A 398 21.90 32.37 -19.71
CA ARG A 398 22.41 31.14 -19.06
C ARG A 398 21.96 31.05 -17.61
N LEU A 399 21.89 29.83 -17.11
CA LEU A 399 21.69 29.60 -15.68
C LEU A 399 23.02 29.81 -14.98
N VAL A 400 23.03 30.63 -13.93
CA VAL A 400 24.21 30.86 -13.09
C VAL A 400 23.90 30.38 -11.69
N ILE A 401 24.89 29.72 -11.08
CA ILE A 401 24.84 29.24 -9.71
C ILE A 401 25.84 30.05 -8.90
N ASP A 402 25.33 30.81 -7.94
CA ASP A 402 26.13 31.50 -6.95
C ASP A 402 26.50 30.54 -5.82
N SER A 403 27.75 30.08 -5.84
CA SER A 403 28.27 29.12 -4.86
C SER A 403 28.20 29.62 -3.42
N ARG A 404 28.12 30.94 -3.18
CA ARG A 404 28.04 31.53 -1.84
C ARG A 404 26.69 31.28 -1.16
N TYR A 405 25.64 31.09 -1.96
CA TYR A 405 24.29 30.85 -1.46
C TYR A 405 23.83 29.40 -1.68
N CYS A 406 24.57 28.62 -2.46
CA CYS A 406 24.22 27.23 -2.74
C CYS A 406 24.56 26.34 -1.55
N ILE A 407 23.55 25.66 -1.01
CA ILE A 407 23.68 24.77 0.15
C ILE A 407 23.60 23.29 -0.24
N GLY A 408 23.81 22.94 -1.50
CA GLY A 408 23.84 21.54 -1.95
C GLY A 408 22.51 20.75 -1.88
N CYS A 409 21.37 21.38 -1.53
CA CYS A 409 20.13 20.68 -1.16
C CYS A 409 19.42 19.82 -2.23
N GLY A 410 19.89 19.78 -3.48
CA GLY A 410 19.31 18.91 -4.51
C GLY A 410 17.98 19.33 -5.15
N LEU A 411 17.23 20.28 -4.57
CA LEU A 411 15.93 20.74 -5.13
C LEU A 411 16.03 21.10 -6.63
N CYS A 412 17.14 21.72 -7.00
CA CYS A 412 17.43 22.15 -8.35
C CYS A 412 17.49 21.03 -9.38
N GLN A 413 18.14 19.93 -9.01
CA GLN A 413 18.25 18.71 -9.79
C GLN A 413 16.90 18.00 -9.84
N ALA A 414 16.20 17.92 -8.69
CA ALA A 414 14.92 17.22 -8.58
C ALA A 414 13.79 17.81 -9.46
N ILE A 415 13.80 19.12 -9.74
CA ILE A 415 12.75 19.78 -10.54
C ILE A 415 13.14 20.04 -11.99
N CYS A 416 14.36 19.70 -12.41
CA CYS A 416 14.83 19.99 -13.75
C CYS A 416 14.23 18.98 -14.75
N PRO A 417 13.38 19.41 -15.72
CA PRO A 417 12.74 18.47 -16.64
C PRO A 417 13.71 17.80 -17.63
N GLU A 418 14.87 18.41 -17.86
CA GLU A 418 15.88 17.95 -18.82
C GLU A 418 17.03 17.17 -18.14
N ASN A 419 16.97 16.99 -16.81
CA ASN A 419 18.09 16.48 -16.01
C ASN A 419 19.41 17.26 -16.24
N ALA A 420 19.31 18.56 -16.56
CA ALA A 420 20.45 19.43 -16.86
C ALA A 420 21.20 19.93 -15.62
N VAL A 421 20.71 19.65 -14.41
CA VAL A 421 21.31 20.12 -13.15
C VAL A 421 21.77 18.93 -12.34
N SER A 422 22.95 19.01 -11.74
CA SER A 422 23.51 17.96 -10.88
C SER A 422 24.06 18.54 -9.58
N ILE A 423 23.99 17.77 -8.50
CA ILE A 423 24.70 18.04 -7.24
C ILE A 423 26.04 17.29 -7.28
N VAL A 424 27.13 18.02 -7.13
CA VAL A 424 28.51 17.51 -7.23
C VAL A 424 29.30 17.81 -5.98
N GLU A 425 30.11 16.84 -5.53
CA GLU A 425 31.01 17.01 -4.38
C GLU A 425 32.17 17.95 -4.76
N GLN A 426 32.48 18.91 -3.87
CA GLN A 426 33.50 19.95 -4.11
C GLN A 426 34.94 19.40 -4.21
N LYS A 427 35.19 18.13 -3.83
CA LYS A 427 36.54 17.53 -3.74
C LYS A 427 37.27 17.35 -5.08
N HIS A 428 36.65 17.68 -6.21
CA HIS A 428 37.29 17.68 -7.53
C HIS A 428 37.07 19.00 -8.27
N PRO A 429 38.11 19.56 -8.94
CA PRO A 429 37.93 20.74 -9.79
C PRO A 429 36.98 20.39 -10.93
N VAL A 430 35.74 20.87 -10.83
CA VAL A 430 34.69 20.57 -11.81
C VAL A 430 35.04 21.28 -13.12
N ILE A 431 35.36 20.50 -14.15
CA ILE A 431 35.67 21.02 -15.49
C ILE A 431 34.34 21.28 -16.21
N GLY A 432 34.04 22.56 -16.51
CA GLY A 432 32.93 22.95 -17.38
C GLY A 432 31.71 23.62 -16.71
N VAL A 433 31.83 24.13 -15.49
CA VAL A 433 30.71 24.79 -14.77
C VAL A 433 30.72 26.30 -14.95
N SER A 434 29.56 26.89 -15.20
CA SER A 434 29.35 28.35 -15.18
C SER A 434 29.18 28.84 -13.73
N LEU A 435 30.28 28.87 -12.97
CA LEU A 435 30.34 29.50 -11.65
C LEU A 435 30.68 30.99 -11.79
N GLU A 436 29.96 31.86 -11.09
CA GLU A 436 30.47 33.21 -10.82
C GLU A 436 31.55 33.10 -9.74
N LYS A 437 32.76 33.54 -10.08
CA LYS A 437 33.87 33.70 -9.13
C LYS A 437 33.69 34.97 -8.31
#